data_AF-A0A3N5FDC4-F1
#
_entry.id   AF-A0A3N5FDC4-F1
#
_cell.length_a   1.000
_cell.length_b   1.000
_cell.length_c   1.000
_cell.angle_alpha   90.00
_cell.angle_beta   90.00
_cell.angle_gamma   90.00
#
_symmetry.space_group_name_H-M   'P 1'
#
loop_
_entity.id
_entity.type
_entity.pdbx_description
1 polymer ?
#
loop_
_entity_poly.entity_id
_entity_poly.type
_entity_poly.pdbx_seq_one_letter_code
_entity_poly.pdbx_strand_id
1 'polypeptide(L)'
;MTDLTPAHRLGMLCDLWGEICLFHPAIADAKVPVDLNRIFADSLAALETTTSASRCVGILNDVLLAPLGDPLSFARVLPGTASDAHHSVSAIVCRQLPGSPTAHYISLGPPAFARHTFLADLRRALDSAANAALLLVDLRWGCAVECKVPTTFLGFWASEQCRTPVHVTRVHRGWHELTSEYVYSHRWEAPRHKPFGRLARPTDLPTLFLVDNASVLHFSDALSVLRGIANVRVVWQRTGPFSVPSRRCLRYPSGIRVHLNLTFPRFAPDLVVESEIPDTALAQLQTPAATGARSAASLAGRPVVMPERHTSATGPAPSRSERLMALAKLTVVLKHFYPHFALADLRADHVLRRWLPAMEAAASWKDYCLVLERLVASLNDSHAAVAHPALDKEMTARIPAELSMSDGRLVVRRASSSVPLSPGDEVIGIDGRPVPDIMDAWRRRISASSEQAFLRDL
;
A
#
# COMPACT_ATOMS: atom_id res chain seq x y z
N MET A 1 8.94 -23.69 11.33
CA MET A 1 8.14 -22.64 10.66
C MET A 1 6.94 -23.33 10.06
N THR A 2 5.71 -22.88 10.38
CA THR A 2 4.49 -23.46 9.82
C THR A 2 4.41 -23.15 8.32
N ASP A 3 4.05 -24.13 7.50
CA ASP A 3 3.84 -23.94 6.07
C ASP A 3 2.74 -22.91 5.81
N LEU A 4 2.89 -22.11 4.75
CA LEU A 4 1.85 -21.18 4.34
C LEU A 4 0.72 -21.96 3.69
N THR A 5 -0.49 -21.86 4.23
CA THR A 5 -1.69 -22.38 3.59
C THR A 5 -2.07 -21.51 2.39
N PRO A 6 -2.85 -22.03 1.42
CA PRO A 6 -3.38 -21.22 0.32
C PRO A 6 -4.15 -19.98 0.80
N ALA A 7 -4.95 -20.14 1.86
CA ALA A 7 -5.69 -19.04 2.47
C ALA A 7 -4.76 -17.96 3.07
N HIS A 8 -3.62 -18.32 3.67
CA HIS A 8 -2.64 -17.36 4.14
C HIS A 8 -2.03 -16.54 3.00
N ARG A 9 -1.67 -17.20 1.89
CA ARG A 9 -1.06 -16.53 0.72
C ARG A 9 -2.03 -15.58 0.05
N LEU A 10 -3.27 -16.01 -0.15
CA LEU A 10 -4.29 -15.16 -0.76
C LEU A 10 -4.69 -14.00 0.18
N GLY A 11 -4.81 -14.26 1.48
CA GLY A 11 -5.02 -13.22 2.49
C GLY A 11 -3.99 -12.13 2.45
N MET A 12 -2.72 -12.52 2.40
CA MET A 12 -1.61 -11.60 2.25
C MET A 12 -1.64 -10.84 0.92
N LEU A 13 -1.90 -11.51 -0.21
CA LEU A 13 -1.98 -10.85 -1.52
C LEU A 13 -3.10 -9.79 -1.55
N CYS A 14 -4.30 -10.12 -1.06
CA CYS A 14 -5.43 -9.19 -1.01
C CYS A 14 -5.13 -7.97 -0.13
N ASP A 15 -4.55 -8.19 1.05
CA ASP A 15 -4.19 -7.11 1.97
C ASP A 15 -3.09 -6.22 1.37
N LEU A 16 -2.02 -6.81 0.82
CA LEU A 16 -0.94 -6.07 0.17
C LEU A 16 -1.42 -5.27 -1.04
N TRP A 17 -2.25 -5.87 -1.89
CA TRP A 17 -2.84 -5.18 -3.03
C TRP A 17 -3.62 -3.94 -2.58
N GLY A 18 -4.40 -4.06 -1.49
CA GLY A 18 -5.12 -2.96 -0.88
C GLY A 18 -4.21 -1.87 -0.36
N GLU A 19 -3.19 -2.24 0.41
CA GLU A 19 -2.20 -1.31 0.95
C GLU A 19 -1.45 -0.57 -0.16
N ILE A 20 -1.10 -1.24 -1.26
CA ILE A 20 -0.47 -0.62 -2.43
C ILE A 20 -1.45 0.32 -3.14
N CYS A 21 -2.65 -0.16 -3.47
CA CYS A 21 -3.70 0.62 -4.14
C CYS A 21 -4.07 1.88 -3.36
N LEU A 22 -4.09 1.78 -2.03
CA LEU A 22 -4.46 2.87 -1.15
C LEU A 22 -3.30 3.82 -0.86
N PHE A 23 -2.11 3.31 -0.57
CA PHE A 23 -1.06 4.10 0.08
C PHE A 23 0.27 4.18 -0.65
N HIS A 24 0.51 3.42 -1.73
CA HIS A 24 1.80 3.48 -2.42
C HIS A 24 1.86 4.62 -3.46
N PRO A 25 2.88 5.52 -3.42
CA PRO A 25 2.97 6.67 -4.34
C PRO A 25 3.07 6.31 -5.82
N ALA A 26 3.56 5.11 -6.16
CA ALA A 26 3.63 4.65 -7.55
C ALA A 26 2.27 4.63 -8.25
N ILE A 27 1.17 4.46 -7.51
CA ILE A 27 -0.19 4.44 -8.07
C ILE A 27 -0.63 5.82 -8.56
N ALA A 28 -0.06 6.89 -8.01
CA ALA A 28 -0.34 8.26 -8.43
C ALA A 28 0.62 8.76 -9.53
N ASP A 29 1.64 7.97 -9.91
CA ASP A 29 2.67 8.40 -10.85
C ASP A 29 2.28 8.09 -12.30
N ALA A 30 1.63 9.04 -12.97
CA ALA A 30 1.18 8.89 -14.36
C ALA A 30 2.30 8.60 -15.39
N LYS A 31 3.59 8.79 -15.02
CA LYS A 31 4.72 8.47 -15.91
C LYS A 31 5.00 6.97 -16.02
N VAL A 32 4.62 6.21 -14.99
CA VAL A 32 4.80 4.76 -14.95
C VAL A 32 3.45 4.17 -14.54
N PRO A 33 2.49 4.05 -15.48
CA PRO A 33 1.19 3.51 -15.16
C PRO A 33 1.33 2.08 -14.63
N VAL A 34 0.94 1.87 -13.38
CA VAL A 34 0.96 0.57 -12.72
C VAL A 34 -0.40 -0.10 -12.92
N ASP A 35 -0.42 -1.18 -13.71
CA ASP A 35 -1.63 -2.02 -13.84
C ASP A 35 -1.74 -2.98 -12.66
N LEU A 36 -2.36 -2.50 -11.60
CA LEU A 36 -2.59 -3.27 -10.38
C LEU A 36 -3.50 -4.49 -10.59
N ASN A 37 -4.34 -4.51 -11.62
CA ASN A 37 -5.21 -5.65 -11.89
C ASN A 37 -4.38 -6.80 -12.46
N ARG A 38 -3.52 -6.49 -13.45
CA ARG A 38 -2.58 -7.46 -14.02
C ARG A 38 -1.59 -7.97 -12.98
N ILE A 39 -0.98 -7.07 -12.20
CA ILE A 39 -0.03 -7.44 -11.14
C ILE A 39 -0.67 -8.40 -10.12
N PHE A 40 -1.93 -8.16 -9.74
CA PHE A 40 -2.66 -9.07 -8.86
C PHE A 40 -2.82 -10.46 -9.48
N ALA A 41 -3.25 -10.54 -10.74
CA ALA A 41 -3.44 -11.80 -11.44
C ALA A 41 -2.13 -12.61 -11.58
N ASP A 42 -1.05 -11.94 -11.98
CA ASP A 42 0.27 -12.55 -12.14
C ASP A 42 0.82 -13.04 -10.78
N SER A 43 0.65 -12.22 -9.72
CA SER A 43 1.06 -12.58 -8.36
C SER A 43 0.25 -13.75 -7.79
N LEU A 44 -1.06 -13.79 -8.05
CA LEU A 44 -1.95 -14.87 -7.64
C LEU A 44 -1.47 -16.20 -8.23
N ALA A 45 -1.28 -16.24 -9.55
CA ALA A 45 -0.83 -17.45 -10.25
C ALA A 45 0.55 -17.92 -9.73
N ALA A 46 1.49 -17.00 -9.52
CA ALA A 46 2.81 -17.34 -9.00
C ALA A 46 2.75 -17.90 -7.57
N LEU A 47 1.96 -17.28 -6.68
CA LEU A 47 1.83 -17.66 -5.27
C LEU A 47 1.16 -19.02 -5.07
N GLU A 48 0.36 -19.51 -6.02
CA GLU A 48 -0.27 -20.82 -5.94
C GLU A 48 0.75 -21.97 -5.95
N THR A 49 1.88 -21.77 -6.64
CA THR A 49 2.91 -22.79 -6.84
C THR A 49 3.86 -23.00 -5.65
N THR A 50 3.69 -22.23 -4.57
CA THR A 50 4.62 -22.25 -3.42
C THR A 50 3.92 -22.42 -2.08
N THR A 51 4.52 -23.20 -1.20
CA THR A 51 4.16 -23.26 0.23
C THR A 51 5.26 -22.69 1.13
N SER A 52 6.47 -22.50 0.59
CA SER A 52 7.62 -21.96 1.30
C SER A 52 7.53 -20.44 1.47
N ALA A 53 7.83 -19.97 2.68
CA ALA A 53 7.89 -18.55 3.00
C ALA A 53 8.99 -17.81 2.23
N SER A 54 10.15 -18.43 2.00
CA SER A 54 11.25 -17.80 1.26
C SER A 54 10.91 -17.62 -0.22
N ARG A 55 10.35 -18.65 -0.86
CA ARG A 55 9.89 -18.57 -2.26
C ARG A 55 8.71 -17.61 -2.42
N CYS A 56 7.81 -17.57 -1.42
CA CYS A 56 6.75 -16.58 -1.36
C CYS A 56 7.29 -15.15 -1.36
N VAL A 57 8.31 -14.86 -0.54
CA VAL A 57 8.97 -13.55 -0.51
C VAL A 57 9.62 -13.20 -1.85
N GLY A 58 10.27 -14.16 -2.52
CA GLY A 58 10.80 -13.97 -3.87
C GLY A 58 9.71 -13.50 -4.84
N ILE A 59 8.58 -14.22 -4.88
CA ILE A 59 7.43 -13.85 -5.73
C ILE A 59 6.88 -12.46 -5.40
N LEU A 60 6.76 -12.11 -4.10
CA LEU A 60 6.30 -10.78 -3.71
C LEU A 60 7.26 -9.69 -4.21
N ASN A 61 8.57 -9.89 -4.12
CA ASN A 61 9.54 -8.93 -4.62
C ASN A 61 9.52 -8.84 -6.15
N ASP A 62 9.52 -9.98 -6.84
CA ASP A 62 9.74 -10.03 -8.29
C ASP A 62 8.47 -9.73 -9.10
N VAL A 63 7.30 -10.12 -8.59
CA VAL A 63 6.02 -10.03 -9.33
C VAL A 63 5.13 -8.91 -8.79
N LEU A 64 5.01 -8.78 -7.47
CA LEU A 64 4.09 -7.79 -6.87
C LEU A 64 4.74 -6.40 -6.72
N LEU A 65 5.97 -6.34 -6.21
CA LEU A 65 6.62 -5.08 -5.81
C LEU A 65 7.52 -4.49 -6.89
N ALA A 66 8.26 -5.30 -7.65
CA ALA A 66 9.14 -4.82 -8.72
C ALA A 66 8.45 -3.90 -9.75
N PRO A 67 7.20 -4.18 -10.20
CA PRO A 67 6.49 -3.29 -11.12
C PRO A 67 6.22 -1.88 -10.57
N LEU A 68 6.28 -1.69 -9.25
CA LEU A 68 6.13 -0.36 -8.63
C LEU A 68 7.34 0.55 -8.90
N GLY A 69 8.46 -0.01 -9.35
CA GLY A 69 9.70 0.73 -9.58
C GLY A 69 10.21 1.43 -8.32
N ASP A 70 9.94 0.84 -7.15
CA ASP A 70 10.39 1.32 -5.85
C ASP A 70 11.27 0.27 -5.17
N PRO A 71 12.60 0.43 -5.20
CA PRO A 71 13.49 -0.56 -4.62
C PRO A 71 13.52 -0.53 -3.08
N LEU A 72 12.85 0.44 -2.44
CA LEU A 72 12.68 0.50 -1.00
C LEU A 72 11.34 -0.10 -0.56
N SER A 73 10.51 -0.58 -1.48
CA SER A 73 9.36 -1.43 -1.18
C SER A 73 9.76 -2.89 -1.40
N PHE A 74 9.87 -3.66 -0.31
CA PHE A 74 10.36 -5.04 -0.37
C PHE A 74 9.73 -5.95 0.70
N ALA A 75 9.71 -7.24 0.41
CA ALA A 75 9.35 -8.32 1.31
C ALA A 75 10.60 -9.05 1.83
N ARG A 76 10.55 -9.53 3.06
CA ARG A 76 11.58 -10.39 3.67
C ARG A 76 10.99 -11.35 4.69
N VAL A 77 11.70 -12.44 4.98
CA VAL A 77 11.44 -13.28 6.15
C VAL A 77 12.37 -12.81 7.26
N LEU A 78 11.83 -12.47 8.44
CA LEU A 78 12.69 -12.22 9.60
C LEU A 78 13.18 -13.57 10.16
N PRO A 79 14.50 -13.73 10.41
CA PRO A 79 14.97 -14.87 11.18
C PRO A 79 14.35 -14.84 12.59
N GLY A 80 14.02 -16.01 13.14
CA GLY A 80 13.67 -16.14 14.55
C GLY A 80 14.84 -15.63 15.38
N THR A 81 14.57 -14.67 16.25
CA THR A 81 15.55 -13.91 17.07
C THR A 81 16.66 -13.25 16.25
N ALA A 82 16.49 -11.98 15.89
CA ALA A 82 17.61 -11.16 15.47
C ALA A 82 18.50 -10.93 16.71
N SER A 83 19.73 -11.44 16.66
CA SER A 83 20.78 -11.04 17.57
C SER A 83 21.17 -9.60 17.22
N ASP A 84 20.98 -8.67 18.17
CA ASP A 84 21.51 -7.32 18.10
C ASP A 84 23.04 -7.38 18.20
N ALA A 85 23.69 -7.73 17.09
CA ALA A 85 25.13 -7.62 16.97
C ALA A 85 25.48 -6.13 16.88
N HIS A 86 25.67 -5.50 18.04
CA HIS A 86 26.25 -4.17 18.16
C HIS A 86 27.67 -4.19 17.59
N HIS A 87 27.82 -3.82 16.32
CA HIS A 87 29.12 -3.46 15.81
C HIS A 87 29.48 -2.09 16.37
N SER A 88 30.72 -1.95 16.85
CA SER A 88 31.26 -0.68 17.34
C SER A 88 31.51 0.26 16.17
N VAL A 89 30.44 0.87 15.63
CA VAL A 89 30.58 1.92 14.61
C VAL A 89 31.06 3.18 15.33
N SER A 90 32.26 3.65 14.98
CA SER A 90 32.80 4.93 15.47
C SER A 90 31.84 6.08 15.16
N ALA A 91 31.74 7.07 16.06
CA ALA A 91 30.80 8.19 15.90
C ALA A 91 31.10 9.00 14.63
N ILE A 92 32.27 9.64 14.55
CA ILE A 92 32.73 10.33 13.34
C ILE A 92 34.19 9.95 13.11
N VAL A 93 34.52 9.52 11.90
CA VAL A 93 35.91 9.29 11.48
C VAL A 93 36.18 10.17 10.27
N CYS A 94 37.23 10.99 10.34
CA CYS A 94 37.70 11.79 9.21
C CYS A 94 39.17 11.45 8.93
N ARG A 95 39.49 11.14 7.67
CA ARG A 95 40.85 10.83 7.23
C ARG A 95 41.01 11.10 5.73
N GLN A 96 42.25 11.28 5.31
CA GLN A 96 42.61 11.16 3.88
C GLN A 96 42.53 9.70 3.45
N LEU A 97 42.12 9.46 2.21
CA LEU A 97 42.08 8.11 1.66
C LEU A 97 43.48 7.61 1.31
N PRO A 98 43.84 6.38 1.73
CA PRO A 98 45.05 5.73 1.24
C PRO A 98 45.01 5.63 -0.30
N GLY A 99 46.07 6.07 -0.97
CA GLY A 99 46.17 6.01 -2.43
C GLY A 99 45.55 7.18 -3.20
N SER A 100 44.94 8.16 -2.53
CA SER A 100 44.49 9.40 -3.17
C SER A 100 44.65 10.60 -2.21
N PRO A 101 45.73 11.40 -2.33
CA PRO A 101 46.01 12.50 -1.39
C PRO A 101 44.97 13.64 -1.48
N THR A 102 44.19 13.67 -2.56
CA THR A 102 43.16 14.68 -2.80
C THR A 102 41.77 14.20 -2.40
N ALA A 103 41.57 12.93 -2.04
CA ALA A 103 40.27 12.43 -1.59
C ALA A 103 40.21 12.30 -0.05
N HIS A 104 39.16 12.84 0.54
CA HIS A 104 38.89 12.73 1.98
C HIS A 104 37.70 11.82 2.24
N TYR A 105 37.78 11.09 3.34
CA TYR A 105 36.77 10.15 3.80
C TYR A 105 36.22 10.61 5.15
N ILE A 106 34.90 10.72 5.24
CA ILE A 106 34.16 11.01 6.47
C ILE A 106 33.14 9.89 6.68
N SER A 107 33.30 9.10 7.73
CA SER A 107 32.28 8.12 8.16
C SER A 107 31.42 8.69 9.28
N LEU A 108 30.10 8.51 9.18
CA LEU A 108 29.13 8.93 10.19
C LEU A 108 28.31 7.72 10.69
N GLY A 109 28.68 7.22 11.86
CA GLY A 109 27.98 6.12 12.52
C GLY A 109 26.75 6.55 13.33
N PRO A 110 25.83 5.63 13.66
CA PRO A 110 24.66 5.93 14.50
C PRO A 110 24.97 6.69 15.80
N PRO A 111 26.06 6.39 16.54
CA PRO A 111 26.40 7.13 17.76
C PRO A 111 26.69 8.62 17.56
N ALA A 112 27.02 9.06 16.34
CA ALA A 112 27.23 10.47 16.03
C ALA A 112 25.95 11.28 16.24
N PHE A 113 24.83 10.78 15.73
CA PHE A 113 23.56 11.51 15.63
C PHE A 113 22.91 11.78 16.98
N ALA A 114 23.28 11.00 18.00
CA ALA A 114 22.81 11.19 19.38
C ALA A 114 23.57 12.32 20.12
N ARG A 115 24.72 12.78 19.59
CA ARG A 115 25.54 13.80 20.26
C ARG A 115 25.03 15.20 19.96
N HIS A 116 24.89 16.03 21.00
CA HIS A 116 24.55 17.44 20.84
C HIS A 116 25.63 18.24 20.08
N THR A 117 26.89 17.78 20.09
CA THR A 117 28.02 18.37 19.36
C THR A 117 28.09 17.94 17.89
N PHE A 118 27.24 17.03 17.44
CA PHE A 118 27.33 16.39 16.12
C PHE A 118 27.59 17.36 14.96
N LEU A 119 26.82 18.46 14.88
CA LEU A 119 26.97 19.45 13.80
C LEU A 119 28.30 20.19 13.86
N ALA A 120 28.81 20.48 15.06
CA ALA A 120 30.11 21.12 15.24
C ALA A 120 31.26 20.16 14.93
N ASP A 121 31.12 18.88 15.29
CA ASP A 121 32.11 17.84 14.99
C ASP A 121 32.19 17.59 13.48
N LEU A 122 31.04 17.51 12.80
CA LEU A 122 30.98 17.39 11.35
C LEU A 122 31.54 18.63 10.64
N ARG A 123 31.27 19.84 11.14
CA ARG A 123 31.88 21.07 10.64
C ARG A 123 33.40 20.99 10.69
N ARG A 124 33.98 20.59 11.83
CA ARG A 124 35.44 20.45 11.96
C ARG A 124 36.01 19.43 10.98
N ALA A 125 35.32 18.31 10.75
CA ALA A 125 35.72 17.32 9.76
C ALA A 125 35.69 17.90 8.32
N LEU A 126 34.63 18.63 7.96
CA LEU A 126 34.53 19.31 6.66
C LEU A 126 35.62 20.37 6.47
N ASP A 127 35.90 21.17 7.49
CA ASP A 127 36.93 22.21 7.43
C ASP A 127 38.33 21.59 7.25
N SER A 128 38.59 20.42 7.85
CA SER A 128 39.85 19.68 7.63
C SER A 128 39.98 19.12 6.21
N ALA A 129 38.85 18.91 5.53
CA ALA A 129 38.77 18.41 4.15
C ALA A 129 38.58 19.54 3.12
N ALA A 130 38.74 20.81 3.50
CA ALA A 130 38.41 21.97 2.64
C ALA A 130 39.16 21.99 1.29
N ASN A 131 40.35 21.38 1.22
CA ASN A 131 41.17 21.30 0.01
C ASN A 131 41.03 19.97 -0.75
N ALA A 132 40.06 19.14 -0.41
CA ALA A 132 39.84 17.86 -1.08
C ALA A 132 39.30 18.08 -2.51
N ALA A 133 39.76 17.28 -3.48
CA ALA A 133 39.15 17.19 -4.80
C ALA A 133 37.87 16.33 -4.79
N LEU A 134 37.74 15.43 -3.80
CA LEU A 134 36.58 14.55 -3.62
C LEU A 134 36.36 14.30 -2.12
N LEU A 135 35.10 14.38 -1.71
CA LEU A 135 34.65 14.02 -0.37
C LEU A 135 33.79 12.74 -0.44
N LEU A 136 34.21 11.70 0.25
CA LEU A 136 33.43 10.49 0.47
C LEU A 136 32.77 10.55 1.84
N VAL A 137 31.45 10.62 1.85
CA VAL A 137 30.65 10.58 3.07
C VAL A 137 30.04 9.19 3.20
N ASP A 138 30.62 8.40 4.09
CA ASP A 138 30.21 7.03 4.35
C ASP A 138 29.15 6.96 5.44
N LEU A 139 27.94 6.62 5.01
CA LEU A 139 26.77 6.39 5.85
C LEU A 139 26.43 4.89 5.93
N ARG A 140 27.30 3.98 5.46
CA ARG A 140 27.09 2.54 5.62
C ARG A 140 27.25 2.16 7.09
N TRP A 141 26.32 1.38 7.64
CA TRP A 141 26.32 1.01 9.06
C TRP A 141 26.64 -0.46 9.31
N GLY A 142 26.51 -1.33 8.29
CA GLY A 142 26.77 -2.76 8.35
C GLY A 142 25.78 -3.58 9.19
N CYS A 143 25.02 -2.92 10.07
CA CYS A 143 24.08 -3.54 10.99
C CYS A 143 22.81 -2.69 11.14
N ALA A 144 21.67 -3.35 11.30
CA ALA A 144 20.40 -2.66 11.49
C ALA A 144 20.37 -2.02 12.88
N VAL A 145 20.29 -0.68 12.92
CA VAL A 145 20.21 0.10 14.16
C VAL A 145 19.05 1.07 14.06
N GLU A 146 18.17 1.08 15.06
CA GLU A 146 17.15 2.11 15.17
C GLU A 146 17.78 3.38 15.77
N CYS A 147 17.91 4.43 14.95
CA CYS A 147 18.49 5.70 15.35
C CYS A 147 17.66 6.87 14.79
N LYS A 148 17.45 7.89 15.63
CA LYS A 148 16.87 9.16 15.18
C LYS A 148 17.96 9.98 14.50
N VAL A 149 17.92 10.01 13.17
CA VAL A 149 18.87 10.78 12.37
C VAL A 149 18.35 12.21 12.15
N PRO A 150 19.06 13.25 12.62
CA PRO A 150 18.70 14.63 12.32
C PRO A 150 19.13 14.97 10.90
N THR A 151 18.22 15.00 9.93
CA THR A 151 18.57 15.32 8.52
C THR A 151 19.07 16.76 8.32
N THR A 152 19.08 17.60 9.35
CA THR A 152 19.59 18.98 9.32
C THR A 152 21.06 19.08 8.91
N PHE A 153 21.90 18.09 9.21
CA PHE A 153 23.33 18.14 8.83
C PHE A 153 23.54 18.12 7.31
N LEU A 154 22.59 17.56 6.57
CA LEU A 154 22.61 17.61 5.10
C LEU A 154 22.45 19.05 4.57
N GLY A 155 22.06 19.99 5.43
CA GLY A 155 22.13 21.43 5.20
C GLY A 155 23.52 22.00 4.93
N PHE A 156 24.59 21.22 5.18
CA PHE A 156 25.94 21.58 4.72
C PHE A 156 26.11 21.45 3.20
N TRP A 157 25.34 20.58 2.53
CA TRP A 157 25.38 20.42 1.06
C TRP A 157 24.18 21.08 0.38
N ALA A 158 23.07 21.27 1.09
CA ALA A 158 21.84 21.81 0.50
C ALA A 158 22.01 23.24 -0.03
N SER A 159 21.46 23.50 -1.22
CA SER A 159 21.32 24.84 -1.79
C SER A 159 19.97 25.47 -1.42
N GLU A 160 19.80 26.77 -1.69
CA GLU A 160 18.53 27.49 -1.48
C GLU A 160 17.37 26.96 -2.34
N GLN A 161 17.70 26.21 -3.39
CA GLN A 161 16.72 25.57 -4.27
C GLN A 161 16.33 24.17 -3.78
N CYS A 162 17.09 23.57 -2.85
CA CYS A 162 16.74 22.29 -2.26
C CYS A 162 15.47 22.42 -1.41
N ARG A 163 14.61 21.42 -1.55
CA ARG A 163 13.29 21.35 -0.95
C ARG A 163 13.19 20.04 -0.21
N THR A 164 12.67 20.05 1.02
CA THR A 164 12.53 18.83 1.81
C THR A 164 11.68 17.81 1.04
N PRO A 165 11.99 16.52 1.17
CA PRO A 165 11.11 15.46 0.66
C PRO A 165 9.72 15.61 1.27
N VAL A 166 8.70 15.14 0.55
CA VAL A 166 7.31 15.20 1.00
C VAL A 166 6.79 13.77 1.15
N HIS A 167 6.34 13.43 2.34
CA HIS A 167 5.55 12.22 2.51
C HIS A 167 4.19 12.49 1.92
N VAL A 168 3.87 11.81 0.82
CA VAL A 168 2.55 11.92 0.23
C VAL A 168 1.61 11.14 1.14
N THR A 169 0.57 11.80 1.58
CA THR A 169 -0.49 11.17 2.37
C THR A 169 -1.72 11.09 1.51
N ARG A 170 -2.37 9.93 1.47
CA ARG A 170 -3.74 9.88 0.97
C ARG A 170 -4.66 10.42 2.05
N VAL A 171 -5.39 11.46 1.71
CA VAL A 171 -6.40 12.06 2.56
C VAL A 171 -7.76 11.61 2.06
N HIS A 172 -8.52 11.03 2.97
CA HIS A 172 -9.90 10.67 2.77
C HIS A 172 -10.73 11.74 3.48
N ARG A 173 -11.53 12.50 2.74
CA ARG A 173 -12.54 13.38 3.29
C ARG A 173 -13.88 12.69 3.11
N GLY A 174 -14.41 12.18 4.20
CA GLY A 174 -15.76 11.63 4.25
C GLY A 174 -16.66 12.50 5.12
N TRP A 175 -17.85 12.00 5.38
CA TRP A 175 -18.80 12.64 6.27
C TRP A 175 -18.19 12.80 7.68
N HIS A 176 -18.13 14.04 8.15
CA HIS A 176 -17.87 14.41 9.53
C HIS A 176 -19.16 15.02 10.06
N GLU A 177 -19.54 14.75 11.32
CA GLU A 177 -20.78 15.26 11.96
C GLU A 177 -20.93 16.79 11.91
N LEU A 178 -19.86 17.51 11.54
CA LEU A 178 -19.76 18.97 11.48
C LEU A 178 -19.58 19.52 10.05
N THR A 179 -19.55 18.66 9.01
CA THR A 179 -19.38 19.10 7.61
C THR A 179 -20.50 18.56 6.74
N SER A 180 -21.19 19.45 6.02
CA SER A 180 -22.37 19.15 5.19
C SER A 180 -22.06 18.50 3.83
N GLU A 181 -20.80 18.15 3.55
CA GLU A 181 -20.47 17.52 2.28
C GLU A 181 -20.84 16.03 2.33
N TYR A 182 -21.96 15.68 1.68
CA TYR A 182 -22.40 14.30 1.41
C TYR A 182 -21.45 13.51 0.49
N VAL A 183 -20.30 14.09 0.12
CA VAL A 183 -19.41 13.55 -0.89
C VAL A 183 -18.14 13.03 -0.23
N TYR A 184 -18.05 11.71 -0.13
CA TYR A 184 -16.77 11.07 0.11
C TYR A 184 -15.81 11.41 -1.05
N SER A 185 -14.69 12.03 -0.74
CA SER A 185 -13.61 12.28 -1.67
C SER A 185 -12.30 11.71 -1.13
N HIS A 186 -11.46 11.24 -2.05
CA HIS A 186 -10.10 10.85 -1.74
C HIS A 186 -9.14 11.61 -2.63
N ARG A 187 -8.02 12.07 -2.07
CA ARG A 187 -6.97 12.69 -2.85
C ARG A 187 -5.63 12.42 -2.22
N TRP A 188 -4.60 12.45 -3.06
CA TRP A 188 -3.25 12.54 -2.56
C TRP A 188 -2.97 13.98 -2.17
N GLU A 189 -2.57 14.17 -0.92
CA GLU A 189 -2.01 15.44 -0.46
C GLU A 189 -0.51 15.25 -0.32
N ALA A 190 0.23 16.02 -1.11
CA ALA A 190 1.64 16.27 -0.85
C ALA A 190 1.70 17.60 -0.07
N PRO A 191 2.22 17.61 1.16
CA PRO A 191 2.49 18.86 1.87
C PRO A 191 3.33 19.78 1.00
N ARG A 192 3.20 21.11 1.19
CA ARG A 192 4.15 22.04 0.55
C ARG A 192 5.56 21.68 1.00
N HIS A 193 6.46 21.53 0.05
CA HIS A 193 7.88 21.37 0.35
C HIS A 193 8.34 22.51 1.26
N LYS A 194 9.08 22.19 2.33
CA LYS A 194 9.79 23.20 3.12
C LYS A 194 11.17 23.41 2.51
N PRO A 195 11.77 24.60 2.62
CA PRO A 195 13.19 24.75 2.28
C PRO A 195 14.01 23.82 3.18
N PHE A 196 15.04 23.21 2.62
CA PHE A 196 16.03 22.53 3.44
C PHE A 196 16.67 23.57 4.37
N GLY A 197 16.86 23.25 5.66
CA GLY A 197 17.52 24.17 6.58
C GLY A 197 18.98 24.34 6.18
N ARG A 198 19.32 25.45 5.51
CA ARG A 198 20.70 25.76 5.12
C ARG A 198 21.51 26.04 6.38
N LEU A 199 22.64 25.34 6.55
CA LEU A 199 23.57 25.60 7.63
C LEU A 199 24.62 26.65 7.19
N ALA A 200 25.14 27.41 8.14
CA ALA A 200 26.21 28.38 7.87
C ALA A 200 27.41 27.67 7.21
N ARG A 201 28.04 28.29 6.20
CA ARG A 201 29.21 27.78 5.43
C ARG A 201 28.96 26.46 4.68
N PRO A 202 28.05 26.39 3.71
CA PRO A 202 27.86 25.17 2.93
C PRO A 202 29.14 24.76 2.19
N THR A 203 29.22 23.50 1.80
CA THR A 203 30.34 22.93 1.04
C THR A 203 29.96 22.73 -0.42
N ASP A 204 30.84 23.15 -1.32
CA ASP A 204 30.74 22.92 -2.77
C ASP A 204 31.67 21.80 -3.24
N LEU A 205 32.27 21.05 -2.30
CA LEU A 205 33.14 19.93 -2.62
C LEU A 205 32.37 18.84 -3.39
N PRO A 206 32.93 18.30 -4.48
CA PRO A 206 32.42 17.08 -5.10
C PRO A 206 32.25 16.00 -4.02
N THR A 207 31.02 15.53 -3.82
CA THR A 207 30.68 14.64 -2.71
C THR A 207 30.01 13.37 -3.21
N LEU A 208 30.49 12.23 -2.72
CA LEU A 208 29.89 10.91 -2.93
C LEU A 208 29.39 10.37 -1.60
N PHE A 209 28.07 10.20 -1.48
CA PHE A 209 27.43 9.55 -0.34
C PHE A 209 27.36 8.03 -0.57
N LEU A 210 27.83 7.25 0.41
CA LEU A 210 27.69 5.80 0.43
C LEU A 210 26.62 5.42 1.45
N VAL A 211 25.64 4.61 1.05
CA VAL A 211 24.63 4.03 1.95
C VAL A 211 24.54 2.53 1.73
N ASP A 212 24.14 1.79 2.77
CA ASP A 212 23.82 0.37 2.69
C ASP A 212 22.36 0.10 3.05
N ASN A 213 21.91 -1.16 3.05
CA ASN A 213 20.53 -1.47 3.42
C ASN A 213 20.22 -1.05 4.87
N ALA A 214 21.22 -1.09 5.75
CA ALA A 214 21.05 -0.72 7.15
C ALA A 214 20.76 0.76 7.34
N SER A 215 21.27 1.64 6.47
CA SER A 215 21.12 3.08 6.61
C SER A 215 20.21 3.73 5.57
N VAL A 216 19.98 3.10 4.40
CA VAL A 216 19.30 3.74 3.26
C VAL A 216 17.92 4.29 3.61
N LEU A 217 17.11 3.58 4.41
CA LEU A 217 15.76 4.03 4.81
C LEU A 217 15.78 5.23 5.76
N HIS A 218 16.92 5.54 6.40
CA HIS A 218 17.08 6.73 7.23
C HIS A 218 17.45 7.98 6.43
N PHE A 219 18.03 7.79 5.23
CA PHE A 219 18.60 8.88 4.43
C PHE A 219 17.96 9.06 3.05
N SER A 220 17.21 8.06 2.57
CA SER A 220 16.64 7.99 1.22
C SER A 220 15.97 9.28 0.79
N ASP A 221 15.16 9.84 1.69
CA ASP A 221 14.32 10.99 1.41
C ASP A 221 15.18 12.25 1.18
N ALA A 222 16.19 12.46 2.03
CA ALA A 222 17.06 13.62 1.96
C ALA A 222 18.11 13.49 0.85
N LEU A 223 18.68 12.30 0.66
CA LEU A 223 19.64 12.02 -0.41
C LEU A 223 19.00 12.12 -1.81
N SER A 224 17.73 11.74 -1.94
CA SER A 224 16.97 11.90 -3.20
C SER A 224 16.89 13.36 -3.63
N VAL A 225 16.81 14.29 -2.67
CA VAL A 225 16.80 15.74 -2.91
C VAL A 225 18.20 16.25 -3.25
N LEU A 226 19.21 15.87 -2.47
CA LEU A 226 20.58 16.34 -2.67
C LEU A 226 21.19 15.89 -4.00
N ARG A 227 20.74 14.78 -4.57
CA ARG A 227 21.14 14.33 -5.92
C ARG A 227 20.82 15.35 -7.01
N GLY A 228 19.89 16.28 -6.78
CA GLY A 228 19.62 17.40 -7.68
C GLY A 228 20.77 18.42 -7.76
N ILE A 229 21.74 18.35 -6.84
CA ILE A 229 22.91 19.22 -6.81
C ILE A 229 24.01 18.60 -7.69
N ALA A 230 24.58 19.40 -8.60
CA ALA A 230 25.46 18.93 -9.67
C ALA A 230 26.70 18.16 -9.19
N ASN A 231 27.25 18.53 -8.03
CA ASN A 231 28.46 17.97 -7.44
C ASN A 231 28.20 16.86 -6.40
N VAL A 232 26.94 16.47 -6.16
CA VAL A 232 26.57 15.40 -5.23
C VAL A 232 26.20 14.12 -5.98
N ARG A 233 26.71 12.98 -5.50
CA ARG A 233 26.35 11.64 -5.97
C ARG A 233 25.97 10.74 -4.80
N VAL A 234 25.08 9.79 -5.06
CA VAL A 234 24.60 8.80 -4.08
C VAL A 234 24.83 7.41 -4.63
N VAL A 235 25.62 6.61 -3.92
CA VAL A 235 25.88 5.21 -4.22
C VAL A 235 25.22 4.35 -3.16
N TRP A 236 24.38 3.42 -3.60
CA TRP A 236 23.75 2.45 -2.71
C TRP A 236 24.44 1.10 -2.86
N GLN A 237 25.12 0.68 -1.80
CA GLN A 237 25.63 -0.68 -1.64
C GLN A 237 24.51 -1.57 -1.10
N ARG A 238 23.87 -2.37 -1.94
CA ARG A 238 22.69 -3.18 -1.57
C ARG A 238 23.08 -4.45 -0.81
N THR A 239 23.77 -4.25 0.30
CA THR A 239 24.28 -5.31 1.18
C THR A 239 23.82 -5.09 2.60
N GLY A 240 23.89 -6.13 3.42
CA GLY A 240 23.49 -6.07 4.82
C GLY A 240 21.97 -6.05 5.03
N PRO A 241 21.53 -6.06 6.30
CA PRO A 241 20.11 -6.09 6.63
C PRO A 241 19.48 -4.71 6.50
N PHE A 242 18.21 -4.65 6.07
CA PHE A 242 17.44 -3.41 6.18
C PHE A 242 17.12 -3.06 7.64
N SER A 243 17.46 -1.85 8.07
CA SER A 243 16.90 -1.22 9.27
C SER A 243 15.60 -0.53 8.88
N VAL A 244 14.48 -1.14 9.24
CA VAL A 244 13.17 -0.60 8.87
C VAL A 244 12.67 0.23 10.05
N PRO A 245 12.67 1.58 9.95
CA PRO A 245 11.99 2.38 10.95
C PRO A 245 10.53 1.91 11.03
N SER A 246 9.96 1.82 12.23
CA SER A 246 8.66 1.19 12.56
C SER A 246 7.43 1.60 11.74
N ARG A 247 7.56 2.53 10.78
CA ARG A 247 6.49 3.01 9.92
C ARG A 247 6.23 2.03 8.75
N ARG A 248 4.98 1.56 8.64
CA ARG A 248 4.41 0.75 7.53
C ARG A 248 5.19 -0.53 7.20
N CYS A 249 5.56 -1.30 8.23
CA CYS A 249 5.97 -2.68 8.06
C CYS A 249 4.78 -3.62 8.34
N LEU A 250 4.25 -4.23 7.29
CA LEU A 250 3.14 -5.18 7.34
C LEU A 250 3.64 -6.56 7.79
N ARG A 251 2.82 -7.26 8.57
CA ARG A 251 3.20 -8.52 9.24
C ARG A 251 2.28 -9.64 8.79
N TYR A 252 2.88 -10.72 8.31
CA TYR A 252 2.15 -11.89 7.83
C TYR A 252 2.65 -13.17 8.53
N PRO A 253 1.93 -14.30 8.39
CA PRO A 253 2.34 -15.59 8.92
C PRO A 253 3.75 -16.01 8.49
N SER A 254 4.32 -16.98 9.21
CA SER A 254 5.64 -17.56 8.91
C SER A 254 6.79 -16.54 8.91
N GLY A 255 6.64 -15.43 9.64
CA GLY A 255 7.70 -14.42 9.81
C GLY A 255 7.86 -13.46 8.63
N ILE A 256 6.98 -13.50 7.65
CA ILE A 256 7.01 -12.60 6.50
C ILE A 256 6.74 -11.16 6.98
N ARG A 257 7.54 -10.24 6.45
CA ARG A 257 7.42 -8.79 6.61
C ARG A 257 7.45 -8.14 5.25
N VAL A 258 6.57 -7.17 5.04
CA VAL A 258 6.60 -6.33 3.84
C VAL A 258 6.75 -4.88 4.27
N HIS A 259 7.75 -4.21 3.72
CA HIS A 259 7.94 -2.78 3.88
C HIS A 259 7.44 -2.09 2.61
N LEU A 260 6.61 -1.07 2.77
CA LEU A 260 6.17 -0.20 1.68
C LEU A 260 6.76 1.19 1.90
N ASN A 261 7.55 1.67 0.94
CA ASN A 261 8.05 3.04 0.93
C ASN A 261 6.94 3.99 0.47
N LEU A 262 6.58 4.95 1.33
CA LEU A 262 5.50 5.90 1.08
C LEU A 262 6.02 7.31 0.72
N THR A 263 7.33 7.48 0.60
CA THR A 263 7.92 8.79 0.32
C THR A 263 7.90 9.11 -1.17
N PHE A 264 7.71 10.39 -1.49
CA PHE A 264 7.92 10.93 -2.82
C PHE A 264 8.89 12.14 -2.79
N PRO A 265 9.78 12.28 -3.80
CA PRO A 265 10.04 11.35 -4.90
C PRO A 265 10.63 10.02 -4.41
N ARG A 266 10.42 8.94 -5.19
CA ARG A 266 11.00 7.62 -4.90
C ARG A 266 12.52 7.71 -4.85
N PHE A 267 13.13 6.90 -3.98
CA PHE A 267 14.59 6.83 -3.89
C PHE A 267 15.17 6.29 -5.20
N ALA A 268 16.10 7.04 -5.75
CA ALA A 268 16.81 6.65 -6.96
C ALA A 268 18.29 7.05 -6.76
N PRO A 269 19.17 6.10 -6.38
CA PRO A 269 20.59 6.38 -6.29
C PRO A 269 21.17 6.61 -7.68
N ASP A 270 22.38 7.16 -7.72
CA ASP A 270 23.14 7.32 -8.97
C ASP A 270 23.81 6.02 -9.42
N LEU A 271 24.18 5.17 -8.46
CA LEU A 271 24.77 3.87 -8.69
C LEU A 271 24.26 2.88 -7.64
N VAL A 272 23.93 1.66 -8.08
CA VAL A 272 23.64 0.53 -7.19
C VAL A 272 24.80 -0.46 -7.33
N VAL A 273 25.35 -0.87 -6.20
CA VAL A 273 26.41 -1.87 -6.13
C VAL A 273 25.89 -3.03 -5.30
N GLU A 274 25.85 -4.22 -5.90
CA GLU A 274 25.29 -5.42 -5.25
C GLU A 274 26.32 -6.13 -4.34
N SER A 275 27.61 -5.84 -4.49
CA SER A 275 28.70 -6.39 -3.68
C SER A 275 29.25 -5.39 -2.68
N GLU A 276 29.94 -5.89 -1.66
CA GLU A 276 30.63 -5.03 -0.69
C GLU A 276 31.76 -4.24 -1.38
N ILE A 277 31.84 -2.94 -1.10
CA ILE A 277 32.91 -2.07 -1.58
C ILE A 277 34.00 -2.04 -0.49
N PRO A 278 35.16 -2.68 -0.71
CA PRO A 278 36.22 -2.68 0.28
C PRO A 278 36.86 -1.29 0.39
N ASP A 279 37.44 -0.98 1.55
CA ASP A 279 38.13 0.29 1.82
C ASP A 279 39.20 0.63 0.77
N THR A 280 39.88 -0.39 0.24
CA THR A 280 40.91 -0.24 -0.80
C THR A 280 40.36 0.22 -2.15
N ALA A 281 39.07 -0.03 -2.43
CA ALA A 281 38.42 0.39 -3.66
C ALA A 281 37.78 1.79 -3.57
N LEU A 282 37.64 2.36 -2.36
CA LEU A 282 37.02 3.66 -2.16
C LEU A 282 37.70 4.79 -2.93
N ALA A 283 39.04 4.75 -3.03
CA ALA A 283 39.82 5.75 -3.76
C ALA A 283 39.59 5.69 -5.29
N GLN A 284 39.08 4.57 -5.80
CA GLN A 284 38.79 4.36 -7.22
C GLN A 284 37.36 4.78 -7.59
N LEU A 285 36.51 5.07 -6.60
CA LEU A 285 35.17 5.59 -6.84
C LEU A 285 35.28 7.01 -7.40
N GLN A 286 35.05 7.16 -8.70
CA GLN A 286 34.93 8.46 -9.35
C GLN A 286 33.47 8.93 -9.28
N THR A 287 33.24 10.24 -9.12
CA THR A 287 31.92 10.82 -9.40
C THR A 287 31.63 10.69 -10.89
N PRO A 288 30.60 9.95 -11.31
CA PRO A 288 30.23 9.90 -12.72
C PRO A 288 29.90 11.30 -13.25
N ALA A 289 30.29 11.60 -14.49
CA ALA A 289 29.95 12.85 -15.16
C ALA A 289 28.42 13.09 -15.10
N ALA A 290 28.02 14.34 -14.87
CA ALA A 290 26.61 14.71 -14.72
C ALA A 290 25.85 14.47 -16.04
N THR A 291 25.11 13.37 -16.13
CA THR A 291 24.14 13.15 -17.21
C THR A 291 22.84 13.87 -16.88
N GLY A 292 22.70 15.09 -17.44
CA GLY A 292 21.43 15.81 -17.55
C GLY A 292 20.89 16.48 -16.29
N ALA A 293 20.03 17.49 -16.48
CA ALA A 293 19.34 18.19 -15.40
C ALA A 293 18.46 17.21 -14.59
N ARG A 294 18.88 16.95 -13.36
CA ARG A 294 18.20 16.05 -12.41
C ARG A 294 17.05 16.81 -11.75
N SER A 295 15.95 16.97 -12.47
CA SER A 295 14.75 17.62 -11.94
C SER A 295 14.30 16.90 -10.67
N ALA A 296 14.24 17.63 -9.55
CA ALA A 296 13.49 17.21 -8.38
C ALA A 296 12.04 17.03 -8.84
N ALA A 297 11.60 15.78 -8.99
CA ALA A 297 10.25 15.50 -9.46
C ALA A 297 9.25 16.20 -8.52
N SER A 298 8.49 17.16 -9.06
CA SER A 298 7.39 17.81 -8.35
C SER A 298 6.11 17.02 -8.56
N LEU A 299 5.40 16.72 -7.47
CA LEU A 299 4.02 16.20 -7.51
C LEU A 299 2.96 17.30 -7.58
N ALA A 300 3.34 18.59 -7.48
CA ALA A 300 2.36 19.66 -7.43
C ALA A 300 1.50 19.67 -8.71
N GLY A 301 0.19 19.51 -8.55
CA GLY A 301 -0.79 19.65 -9.63
C GLY A 301 -0.98 18.43 -10.53
N ARG A 302 -0.49 17.23 -10.16
CA ARG A 302 -0.71 16.04 -10.99
C ARG A 302 -2.08 15.40 -10.73
N PRO A 303 -2.97 15.31 -11.73
CA PRO A 303 -4.28 14.68 -11.56
C PRO A 303 -4.11 13.19 -11.29
N VAL A 304 -4.90 12.68 -10.35
CA VAL A 304 -5.01 11.23 -10.10
C VAL A 304 -5.72 10.63 -11.30
N VAL A 305 -5.08 9.69 -11.98
CA VAL A 305 -5.77 8.82 -12.93
C VAL A 305 -6.52 7.79 -12.09
N MET A 306 -7.84 7.97 -11.97
CA MET A 306 -8.66 6.89 -11.41
C MET A 306 -8.58 5.70 -12.36
N PRO A 307 -8.42 4.46 -11.86
CA PRO A 307 -8.52 3.29 -12.72
C PRO A 307 -9.84 3.33 -13.47
N GLU A 308 -9.80 3.01 -14.76
CA GLU A 308 -10.98 3.05 -15.61
C GLU A 308 -12.11 2.23 -15.00
N ARG A 309 -13.33 2.79 -14.99
CA ARG A 309 -14.52 1.99 -14.71
C ARG A 309 -14.67 1.00 -15.87
N HIS A 310 -14.41 -0.28 -15.63
CA HIS A 310 -14.83 -1.32 -16.56
C HIS A 310 -16.37 -1.37 -16.56
N THR A 311 -16.98 -0.96 -17.67
CA THR A 311 -18.45 -0.77 -17.80
C THR A 311 -19.16 -1.95 -18.48
N SER A 312 -18.46 -2.99 -18.90
CA SER A 312 -19.09 -4.05 -19.69
C SER A 312 -19.70 -5.15 -18.82
N ALA A 313 -20.99 -5.01 -18.50
CA ALA A 313 -21.84 -6.05 -17.90
C ALA A 313 -22.28 -7.14 -18.91
N THR A 314 -21.67 -7.16 -20.09
CA THR A 314 -21.99 -8.07 -21.20
C THR A 314 -20.71 -8.73 -21.69
N GLY A 315 -20.46 -9.95 -21.20
CA GLY A 315 -19.27 -10.73 -21.50
C GLY A 315 -19.33 -12.12 -20.85
N PRO A 316 -18.31 -12.97 -21.03
CA PRO A 316 -18.21 -14.25 -20.34
C PRO A 316 -18.23 -14.04 -18.81
N ALA A 317 -18.63 -15.09 -18.07
CA ALA A 317 -18.56 -15.06 -16.61
C ALA A 317 -17.14 -14.72 -16.14
N PRO A 318 -16.98 -13.99 -15.03
CA PRO A 318 -15.67 -13.57 -14.56
C PRO A 318 -14.82 -14.79 -14.25
N SER A 319 -13.58 -14.79 -14.72
CA SER A 319 -12.58 -15.80 -14.42
C SER A 319 -12.33 -15.89 -12.91
N ARG A 320 -11.73 -17.00 -12.45
CA ARG A 320 -11.38 -17.17 -11.03
C ARG A 320 -10.54 -16.01 -10.51
N SER A 321 -9.53 -15.56 -11.27
CA SER A 321 -8.69 -14.42 -10.90
C SER A 321 -9.49 -13.13 -10.73
N GLU A 322 -10.42 -12.84 -11.65
CA GLU A 322 -11.28 -11.66 -11.57
C GLU A 322 -12.22 -11.70 -10.36
N ARG A 323 -12.79 -12.86 -10.04
CA ARG A 323 -13.65 -13.02 -8.85
C ARG A 323 -12.86 -12.81 -7.55
N LEU A 324 -11.65 -13.36 -7.46
CA LEU A 324 -10.80 -13.18 -6.29
C LEU A 324 -10.30 -11.74 -6.14
N MET A 325 -9.97 -11.09 -7.26
CA MET A 325 -9.62 -9.67 -7.28
C MET A 325 -10.80 -8.78 -6.87
N ALA A 326 -12.02 -9.10 -7.30
CA ALA A 326 -13.22 -8.38 -6.88
C ALA A 326 -13.45 -8.52 -5.36
N LEU A 327 -13.26 -9.73 -4.81
CA LEU A 327 -13.32 -9.95 -3.36
C LEU A 327 -12.23 -9.19 -2.61
N ALA A 328 -11.00 -9.12 -3.15
CA ALA A 328 -9.92 -8.31 -2.60
C ALA A 328 -10.30 -6.83 -2.55
N LYS A 329 -10.77 -6.27 -3.68
CA LYS A 329 -11.26 -4.90 -3.80
C LYS A 329 -12.35 -4.58 -2.78
N LEU A 330 -13.35 -5.46 -2.68
CA LEU A 330 -14.46 -5.28 -1.75
C LEU A 330 -13.99 -5.34 -0.30
N THR A 331 -13.08 -6.26 0.04
CA THR A 331 -12.49 -6.36 1.38
C THR A 331 -11.76 -5.06 1.74
N VAL A 332 -10.99 -4.49 0.82
CA VAL A 332 -10.29 -3.21 1.01
C VAL A 332 -11.27 -2.07 1.21
N VAL A 333 -12.30 -1.98 0.37
CA VAL A 333 -13.35 -0.94 0.50
C VAL A 333 -14.05 -1.05 1.85
N LEU A 334 -14.48 -2.25 2.24
CA LEU A 334 -15.16 -2.46 3.50
C LEU A 334 -14.23 -2.13 4.67
N LYS A 335 -13.02 -2.70 4.72
CA LYS A 335 -12.04 -2.49 5.80
C LYS A 335 -11.73 -1.02 6.05
N HIS A 336 -11.62 -0.20 5.01
CA HIS A 336 -11.18 1.19 5.14
C HIS A 336 -12.31 2.22 5.11
N PHE A 337 -13.48 1.91 4.56
CA PHE A 337 -14.53 2.89 4.31
C PHE A 337 -15.93 2.50 4.81
N TYR A 338 -16.17 1.25 5.21
CA TYR A 338 -17.49 0.87 5.73
C TYR A 338 -17.61 1.20 7.22
N PRO A 339 -18.56 2.06 7.64
CA PRO A 339 -18.61 2.58 9.00
C PRO A 339 -19.39 1.68 9.98
N HIS A 340 -20.23 0.77 9.49
CA HIS A 340 -21.25 0.09 10.30
C HIS A 340 -20.95 -1.38 10.62
N PHE A 341 -19.67 -1.78 10.71
CA PHE A 341 -19.32 -3.15 11.08
C PHE A 341 -19.86 -3.59 12.45
N ALA A 342 -20.13 -2.66 13.37
CA ALA A 342 -20.73 -2.97 14.66
C ALA A 342 -22.20 -3.44 14.56
N LEU A 343 -22.88 -3.11 13.45
CA LEU A 343 -24.27 -3.47 13.17
C LEU A 343 -24.39 -4.60 12.14
N ALA A 344 -23.27 -4.99 11.52
CA ALA A 344 -23.19 -6.03 10.52
C ALA A 344 -22.99 -7.42 11.15
N ASP A 345 -23.48 -8.46 10.46
CA ASP A 345 -23.18 -9.87 10.76
C ASP A 345 -21.83 -10.30 10.17
N LEU A 346 -20.92 -9.34 9.99
CA LEU A 346 -19.63 -9.50 9.33
C LEU A 346 -18.60 -8.60 10.00
N ARG A 347 -17.35 -9.08 10.10
CA ARG A 347 -16.21 -8.29 10.57
C ARG A 347 -15.23 -8.07 9.41
N ALA A 348 -14.58 -6.91 9.37
CA ALA A 348 -13.60 -6.55 8.34
C ALA A 348 -12.55 -7.64 8.11
N ASP A 349 -11.95 -8.17 9.18
CA ASP A 349 -10.87 -9.18 9.10
C ASP A 349 -11.37 -10.58 8.70
N HIS A 350 -12.68 -10.78 8.64
CA HIS A 350 -13.32 -12.06 8.33
C HIS A 350 -13.91 -12.10 6.92
N VAL A 351 -14.09 -10.96 6.24
CA VAL A 351 -14.70 -10.88 4.90
C VAL A 351 -14.06 -11.87 3.94
N LEU A 352 -12.74 -11.78 3.78
CA LEU A 352 -12.02 -12.62 2.84
C LEU A 352 -12.13 -14.10 3.20
N ARG A 353 -11.88 -14.47 4.47
CA ARG A 353 -11.94 -15.87 4.92
C ARG A 353 -13.32 -16.49 4.76
N ARG A 354 -14.39 -15.72 5.01
CA ARG A 354 -15.77 -16.20 4.91
C ARG A 354 -16.21 -16.41 3.46
N TRP A 355 -15.87 -15.48 2.57
CA TRP A 355 -16.43 -15.44 1.21
C TRP A 355 -15.53 -16.06 0.15
N LEU A 356 -14.25 -16.30 0.46
CA LEU A 356 -13.31 -16.90 -0.47
C LEU A 356 -13.79 -18.23 -1.06
N PRO A 357 -14.22 -19.25 -0.27
CA PRO A 357 -14.62 -20.53 -0.84
C PRO A 357 -15.81 -20.40 -1.81
N ALA A 358 -16.76 -19.52 -1.50
CA ALA A 358 -17.92 -19.28 -2.34
C ALA A 358 -17.55 -18.55 -3.64
N MET A 359 -16.62 -17.59 -3.58
CA MET A 359 -16.09 -16.93 -4.78
C MET A 359 -15.29 -17.87 -5.67
N GLU A 360 -14.54 -18.81 -5.10
CA GLU A 360 -13.84 -19.83 -5.89
C GLU A 360 -14.82 -20.75 -6.63
N ALA A 361 -15.87 -21.21 -5.94
CA ALA A 361 -16.88 -22.13 -6.47
C ALA A 361 -17.85 -21.52 -7.50
N ALA A 362 -17.98 -20.19 -7.56
CA ALA A 362 -18.90 -19.52 -8.48
C ALA A 362 -18.48 -19.74 -9.95
N ALA A 363 -19.26 -20.51 -10.72
CA ALA A 363 -18.92 -20.88 -12.10
C ALA A 363 -19.63 -20.02 -13.15
N SER A 364 -20.74 -19.36 -12.79
CA SER A 364 -21.55 -18.53 -13.67
C SER A 364 -21.71 -17.09 -13.15
N TRP A 365 -22.23 -16.21 -14.01
CA TRP A 365 -22.67 -14.86 -13.58
C TRP A 365 -23.69 -14.93 -12.44
N LYS A 366 -24.66 -15.86 -12.52
CA LYS A 366 -25.67 -16.03 -11.48
C LYS A 366 -25.02 -16.42 -10.15
N ASP A 367 -24.15 -17.43 -10.14
CA ASP A 367 -23.47 -17.86 -8.91
C ASP A 367 -22.64 -16.74 -8.30
N TYR A 368 -21.87 -16.03 -9.12
CA TYR A 368 -21.03 -14.92 -8.68
C TYR A 368 -21.87 -13.79 -8.05
N CYS A 369 -22.94 -13.38 -8.71
CA CYS A 369 -23.84 -12.35 -8.19
C CYS A 369 -24.56 -12.80 -6.92
N LEU A 370 -24.98 -14.06 -6.80
CA LEU A 370 -25.58 -14.61 -5.58
C LEU A 370 -24.58 -14.67 -4.41
N VAL A 371 -23.29 -14.87 -4.67
CA VAL A 371 -22.26 -14.77 -3.63
C VAL A 371 -22.13 -13.32 -3.17
N LEU A 372 -22.14 -12.36 -4.10
CA LEU A 372 -22.10 -10.93 -3.76
C LEU A 372 -23.34 -10.49 -2.97
N GLU A 373 -24.55 -10.90 -3.38
CA GLU A 373 -25.79 -10.59 -2.64
C GLU A 373 -25.70 -11.09 -1.21
N ARG A 374 -25.24 -12.33 -1.00
CA ARG A 374 -25.08 -12.90 0.35
C ARG A 374 -24.02 -12.17 1.18
N LEU A 375 -22.94 -11.72 0.55
CA LEU A 375 -21.92 -10.92 1.22
C LEU A 375 -22.49 -9.57 1.64
N VAL A 376 -23.14 -8.87 0.72
CA VAL A 376 -23.74 -7.56 0.96
C VAL A 376 -24.87 -7.65 1.99
N ALA A 377 -25.72 -8.67 1.93
CA ALA A 377 -26.77 -8.92 2.91
C ALA A 377 -26.22 -9.04 4.34
N SER A 378 -25.06 -9.66 4.52
CA SER A 378 -24.42 -9.77 5.85
C SER A 378 -23.92 -8.44 6.43
N LEU A 379 -24.00 -7.34 5.69
CA LEU A 379 -23.73 -6.00 6.18
C LEU A 379 -24.89 -5.40 6.97
N ASN A 380 -26.11 -5.92 6.80
CA ASN A 380 -27.34 -5.37 7.39
C ASN A 380 -27.51 -3.87 7.12
N ASP A 381 -27.25 -3.44 5.88
CA ASP A 381 -27.27 -2.04 5.47
C ASP A 381 -28.19 -1.85 4.26
N SER A 382 -29.28 -1.12 4.46
CA SER A 382 -30.29 -0.82 3.45
C SER A 382 -29.77 0.04 2.28
N HIS A 383 -28.54 0.56 2.35
CA HIS A 383 -27.90 1.30 1.25
C HIS A 383 -26.99 0.44 0.37
N ALA A 384 -26.75 -0.82 0.75
CA ALA A 384 -25.88 -1.72 0.02
C ALA A 384 -26.72 -2.73 -0.77
N ALA A 385 -26.54 -2.75 -2.10
CA ALA A 385 -27.24 -3.68 -2.98
C ALA A 385 -26.33 -4.15 -4.11
N VAL A 386 -26.69 -5.29 -4.71
CA VAL A 386 -26.02 -5.84 -5.90
C VAL A 386 -27.02 -5.77 -7.06
N ALA A 387 -26.61 -5.16 -8.16
CA ALA A 387 -27.42 -5.07 -9.37
C ALA A 387 -26.68 -5.70 -10.55
N HIS A 388 -27.30 -6.68 -11.20
CA HIS A 388 -26.76 -7.31 -12.41
C HIS A 388 -27.88 -8.02 -13.20
N PRO A 389 -27.87 -8.00 -14.55
CA PRO A 389 -28.89 -8.69 -15.35
C PRO A 389 -29.01 -10.20 -15.08
N ALA A 390 -27.97 -10.84 -14.57
CA ALA A 390 -27.99 -12.26 -14.20
C ALA A 390 -28.87 -12.58 -12.96
N LEU A 391 -29.22 -11.56 -12.17
CA LEU A 391 -30.15 -11.68 -11.04
C LEU A 391 -31.63 -11.50 -11.49
N ASP A 392 -31.85 -11.01 -12.70
CA ASP A 392 -33.09 -10.35 -13.13
C ASP A 392 -34.19 -11.30 -13.63
N LYS A 393 -34.26 -12.51 -13.07
CA LYS A 393 -35.37 -13.45 -13.31
C LYS A 393 -36.20 -13.78 -12.07
N GLU A 394 -35.78 -13.33 -10.89
CA GLU A 394 -36.50 -13.59 -9.63
C GLU A 394 -37.10 -12.32 -9.00
N MET A 395 -36.66 -11.11 -9.40
CA MET A 395 -37.13 -9.82 -8.84
C MET A 395 -38.17 -9.07 -9.70
N THR A 396 -38.42 -9.51 -10.93
CA THR A 396 -39.26 -8.76 -11.91
C THR A 396 -40.64 -9.38 -12.16
N ALA A 397 -41.01 -10.42 -11.42
CA ALA A 397 -42.36 -10.98 -11.49
C ALA A 397 -43.36 -9.98 -10.88
N ARG A 398 -43.97 -9.15 -11.74
CA ARG A 398 -45.09 -8.30 -11.34
C ARG A 398 -46.30 -9.18 -11.08
N ILE A 399 -46.56 -9.48 -9.82
CA ILE A 399 -47.81 -10.08 -9.40
C ILE A 399 -48.95 -9.05 -9.57
N PRO A 400 -50.12 -9.45 -10.10
CA PRO A 400 -51.27 -8.55 -10.30
C PRO A 400 -52.01 -8.26 -8.98
N ALA A 401 -51.26 -8.12 -7.88
CA ALA A 401 -51.73 -7.78 -6.55
C ALA A 401 -50.66 -6.99 -5.79
N GLU A 402 -51.07 -6.03 -4.99
CA GLU A 402 -50.23 -5.37 -3.99
C GLU A 402 -50.29 -6.20 -2.70
N LEU A 403 -49.15 -6.70 -2.25
CA LEU A 403 -49.01 -7.40 -0.99
C LEU A 403 -48.49 -6.46 0.09
N SER A 404 -48.85 -6.73 1.34
CA SER A 404 -48.30 -6.03 2.50
C SER A 404 -48.18 -6.97 3.68
N MET A 405 -47.22 -6.74 4.57
CA MET A 405 -47.12 -7.48 5.82
C MET A 405 -47.99 -6.85 6.90
N SER A 406 -48.79 -7.67 7.60
CA SER A 406 -49.57 -7.29 8.78
C SER A 406 -49.51 -8.41 9.82
N ASP A 407 -49.13 -8.10 11.07
CA ASP A 407 -48.98 -9.08 12.16
C ASP A 407 -48.18 -10.34 11.79
N GLY A 408 -47.10 -10.17 11.02
CA GLY A 408 -46.24 -11.27 10.56
C GLY A 408 -46.82 -12.11 9.42
N ARG A 409 -47.95 -11.70 8.84
CA ARG A 409 -48.62 -12.39 7.72
C ARG A 409 -48.54 -11.55 6.45
N LEU A 410 -48.31 -12.21 5.33
CA LEU A 410 -48.34 -11.58 4.01
C LEU A 410 -49.79 -11.53 3.54
N VAL A 411 -50.37 -10.33 3.45
CA VAL A 411 -51.78 -10.13 3.09
C VAL A 411 -51.94 -9.37 1.79
N VAL A 412 -53.00 -9.68 1.05
CA VAL A 412 -53.38 -8.95 -0.16
C VAL A 412 -53.97 -7.60 0.25
N ARG A 413 -53.30 -6.50 -0.12
CA ARG A 413 -53.78 -5.13 0.10
C ARG A 413 -54.72 -4.68 -1.01
N ARG A 414 -54.34 -4.96 -2.27
CA ARG A 414 -55.14 -4.70 -3.47
C ARG A 414 -54.88 -5.83 -4.46
N ALA A 415 -55.89 -6.19 -5.25
CA ALA A 415 -55.74 -7.15 -6.32
C ALA A 415 -56.38 -6.59 -7.60
N SER A 416 -55.80 -6.96 -8.74
CA SER A 416 -56.46 -6.76 -10.03
C SER A 416 -57.72 -7.62 -10.10
N SER A 417 -58.77 -7.12 -10.75
CA SER A 417 -59.97 -7.91 -11.05
C SER A 417 -59.70 -9.10 -11.98
N SER A 418 -58.51 -9.16 -12.59
CA SER A 418 -58.07 -10.26 -13.45
C SER A 418 -57.60 -11.51 -12.69
N VAL A 419 -57.52 -11.46 -11.37
CA VAL A 419 -57.11 -12.60 -10.53
C VAL A 419 -58.10 -12.86 -9.41
N PRO A 420 -58.28 -14.12 -8.98
CA PRO A 420 -59.22 -14.48 -7.91
C PRO A 420 -58.63 -14.22 -6.52
N LEU A 421 -58.10 -13.02 -6.29
CA LEU A 421 -57.55 -12.58 -5.01
C LEU A 421 -58.39 -11.44 -4.45
N SER A 422 -58.70 -11.49 -3.16
CA SER A 422 -59.48 -10.45 -2.45
C SER A 422 -58.60 -9.69 -1.46
N PRO A 423 -58.82 -8.38 -1.27
CA PRO A 423 -58.19 -7.66 -0.16
C PRO A 423 -58.49 -8.34 1.18
N GLY A 424 -57.43 -8.61 1.96
CA GLY A 424 -57.50 -9.34 3.23
C GLY A 424 -57.13 -10.82 3.15
N ASP A 425 -57.00 -11.40 1.95
CA ASP A 425 -56.54 -12.79 1.79
C ASP A 425 -55.10 -12.93 2.32
N GLU A 426 -54.86 -13.99 3.09
CA GLU A 426 -53.52 -14.37 3.54
C GLU A 426 -52.82 -15.21 2.47
N VAL A 427 -51.65 -14.74 2.03
CA VAL A 427 -50.77 -15.49 1.14
C VAL A 427 -49.91 -16.41 2.01
N ILE A 428 -50.24 -17.69 2.01
CA ILE A 428 -49.49 -18.72 2.74
C ILE A 428 -48.28 -19.26 1.95
N GLY A 429 -48.27 -19.09 0.62
CA GLY A 429 -47.18 -19.52 -0.24
C GLY A 429 -47.28 -19.01 -1.68
N ILE A 430 -46.18 -19.08 -2.40
CA ILE A 430 -46.05 -18.68 -3.82
C ILE A 430 -45.39 -19.84 -4.57
N ASP A 431 -46.00 -20.28 -5.67
CA ASP A 431 -45.53 -21.43 -6.47
C ASP A 431 -45.27 -22.70 -5.63
N GLY A 432 -46.14 -22.96 -4.64
CA GLY A 432 -46.03 -24.10 -3.73
C GLY A 432 -44.95 -23.97 -2.65
N ARG A 433 -44.23 -22.84 -2.57
CA ARG A 433 -43.26 -22.57 -1.49
C ARG A 433 -43.91 -21.74 -0.37
N PRO A 434 -43.82 -22.17 0.89
CA PRO A 434 -44.32 -21.39 2.03
C PRO A 434 -43.67 -20.00 2.11
N VAL A 435 -44.45 -18.98 2.49
CA VAL A 435 -43.93 -17.60 2.66
C VAL A 435 -42.73 -17.53 3.63
N PRO A 436 -42.71 -18.21 4.80
CA PRO A 436 -41.55 -18.20 5.67
C PRO A 436 -40.25 -18.65 4.98
N ASP A 437 -40.31 -19.71 4.17
CA ASP A 437 -39.14 -20.23 3.44
C ASP A 437 -38.66 -19.27 2.35
N ILE A 438 -39.60 -18.55 1.72
CA ILE A 438 -39.30 -17.50 0.75
C ILE A 438 -38.59 -16.33 1.46
N MET A 439 -39.16 -15.86 2.58
CA MET A 439 -38.58 -14.78 3.38
C MET A 439 -37.16 -15.14 3.84
N ASP A 440 -36.95 -16.33 4.38
CA ASP A 440 -35.62 -16.77 4.82
C ASP A 440 -34.59 -16.86 3.68
N ALA A 441 -35.04 -17.24 2.48
CA ALA A 441 -34.18 -17.23 1.30
C ALA A 441 -33.77 -15.80 0.90
N TRP A 442 -34.70 -14.85 0.96
CA TRP A 442 -34.45 -13.45 0.63
C TRP A 442 -33.70 -12.69 1.73
N ARG A 443 -33.87 -13.02 3.01
CA ARG A 443 -33.05 -12.45 4.11
C ARG A 443 -31.56 -12.68 3.90
N ARG A 444 -31.20 -13.78 3.25
CA ARG A 444 -29.81 -14.08 2.91
C ARG A 444 -29.28 -13.26 1.73
N ARG A 445 -30.12 -12.51 1.01
CA ARG A 445 -29.79 -11.85 -0.26
C ARG A 445 -30.09 -10.35 -0.26
N ILE A 446 -31.07 -9.92 0.54
CA ILE A 446 -31.45 -8.53 0.74
C ILE A 446 -30.69 -8.00 1.96
N SER A 447 -29.94 -6.92 1.76
CA SER A 447 -29.30 -6.19 2.86
C SER A 447 -30.27 -5.18 3.43
N ALA A 448 -30.64 -5.35 4.70
CA ALA A 448 -31.60 -4.49 5.36
C ALA A 448 -31.15 -4.15 6.78
N SER A 449 -31.30 -2.89 7.17
CA SER A 449 -30.94 -2.40 8.50
C SER A 449 -32.00 -2.66 9.57
N SER A 450 -33.17 -3.13 9.17
CA SER A 450 -34.28 -3.45 10.07
C SER A 450 -35.25 -4.41 9.40
N GLU A 451 -36.15 -4.99 10.20
CA GLU A 451 -37.24 -5.81 9.69
C GLU A 451 -38.12 -5.04 8.70
N GLN A 452 -38.45 -3.78 9.01
CA GLN A 452 -39.27 -2.95 8.13
C GLN A 452 -38.59 -2.68 6.78
N ALA A 453 -37.27 -2.46 6.78
CA ALA A 453 -36.51 -2.27 5.53
C ALA A 453 -36.47 -3.56 4.71
N PHE A 454 -36.29 -4.72 5.36
CA PHE A 454 -36.35 -6.01 4.68
C PHE A 454 -37.70 -6.22 4.00
N LEU A 455 -38.80 -5.98 4.71
CA LEU A 455 -40.16 -6.15 4.19
C LEU A 455 -40.53 -5.16 3.07
N ARG A 456 -39.85 -4.02 2.99
CA ARG A 456 -40.03 -3.05 1.89
C ARG A 456 -39.37 -3.55 0.60
N ASP A 457 -38.23 -4.23 0.72
CA ASP A 457 -37.39 -4.63 -0.42
C ASP A 457 -37.63 -6.10 -0.85
N LEU A 458 -38.33 -6.89 -0.03
CA LEU A 458 -38.87 -8.23 -0.34
C LEU A 458 -40.00 -8.13 -1.37
#